data_AF-A0A962YNY6-F1
#
_entry.id   AF-A0A962YNY6-F1
#
_cell.length_a   1.000
_cell.length_b   1.000
_cell.length_c   1.000
_cell.angle_alpha   90.00
_cell.angle_beta   90.00
_cell.angle_gamma   90.00
#
_symmetry.space_group_name_H-M   'P 1'
#
loop_
_entity.id
_entity.type
_entity.pdbx_description
1 polymer ?
#
loop_
_entity_poly.entity_id
_entity_poly.type
_entity_poly.pdbx_seq_one_letter_code
_entity_poly.pdbx_strand_id
1 'polypeptide(L)'
;MDDNKKKALAGALTQIERQFGKGAVMRLGDTSAAVRNVATVSTGSLGLDIALGIGGLPRGRVTEIYGPESSGKTTLALQVVAEVQRTGGCAAFIDAEHALDPVYAAKLGVNVDDLLISQPDTGEQALEIADMLVRSGAVEIVVIDSVAALTPKAEIEGDMGDSHVGLHARLMSQALRKLTANIKRSNTLVIFINQIRMKIGVMFGCFNYGARVVLADGSTEKIGKIVNQKRPVEVLSMDPETGRIEPRPVVKWFRNGATDEWLYFEAAAGGGSGRRKFTCTANHLIFTPNGERRAGQLQIGDEVLVAAKHYALSEDQRQLILGSLLGDGSLRYASEQNVSFRVGHGEQQRSYCQWKWEILAPFANKIGKTGKGFGFDTLPMRQLAELYKQAYGPEGRQISEAMLAALDARAVAVWYGDDGTFSGSYECWGHGKAEIGCVSLSMADKERLATRLEELGMGRPTVREHSLLFSGERTRALHEKIAPYLHPSLDYKLHPDLRGQFH
;
A
#
# COMPACT_ATOMS: atom_id res chain seq x y z
N MET A 1 4.57 -22.86 38.55
CA MET A 1 5.01 -21.79 39.50
C MET A 1 5.68 -22.48 40.67
N ASP A 2 6.92 -22.13 40.95
CA ASP A 2 7.69 -22.60 42.11
C ASP A 2 6.96 -22.28 43.43
N ASP A 3 6.95 -23.19 44.42
CA ASP A 3 6.11 -23.05 45.63
C ASP A 3 6.54 -21.89 46.53
N ASN A 4 7.83 -21.53 46.48
CA ASN A 4 8.33 -20.30 47.14
C ASN A 4 7.73 -19.03 46.51
N LYS A 5 7.56 -19.01 45.18
CA LYS A 5 6.91 -17.88 44.48
C LYS A 5 5.43 -17.78 44.83
N LYS A 6 4.73 -18.90 45.05
CA LYS A 6 3.32 -18.89 45.46
C LYS A 6 3.14 -18.34 46.88
N LYS A 7 4.00 -18.71 47.83
CA LYS A 7 3.96 -18.17 49.20
C LYS A 7 4.26 -16.67 49.25
N ALA A 8 5.27 -16.22 48.51
CA ALA A 8 5.59 -14.79 48.40
C ALA A 8 4.42 -14.00 47.79
N LEU A 9 3.79 -14.54 46.74
CA LEU A 9 2.62 -13.93 46.11
C LEU A 9 1.44 -13.86 47.10
N ALA A 10 1.16 -14.93 47.85
CA ALA A 10 0.09 -14.94 48.84
C ALA A 10 0.31 -13.89 49.95
N GLY A 11 1.54 -13.76 50.45
CA GLY A 11 1.89 -12.73 51.43
C GLY A 11 1.69 -11.32 50.90
N ALA A 12 2.12 -11.06 49.66
CA ALA A 12 1.93 -9.77 49.00
C ALA A 12 0.44 -9.42 48.82
N LEU A 13 -0.39 -10.38 48.39
CA LEU A 13 -1.84 -10.18 48.23
C LEU A 13 -2.50 -9.79 49.56
N THR A 14 -2.19 -10.50 50.65
CA THR A 14 -2.72 -10.19 52.00
C THR A 14 -2.27 -8.81 52.49
N GLN A 15 -1.03 -8.41 52.22
CA GLN A 15 -0.52 -7.09 52.59
C GLN A 15 -1.24 -5.98 51.83
N ILE A 16 -1.51 -6.18 50.54
CA ILE A 16 -2.26 -5.22 49.71
C ILE A 16 -3.70 -5.08 50.22
N GLU A 17 -4.41 -6.17 50.51
CA GLU A 17 -5.77 -6.09 51.06
C GLU A 17 -5.82 -5.41 52.43
N ARG A 18 -4.80 -5.61 53.28
CA ARG A 18 -4.72 -4.96 54.61
C ARG A 18 -4.46 -3.45 54.51
N GLN A 19 -3.68 -3.01 53.52
CA GLN A 19 -3.36 -1.59 53.33
C GLN A 19 -4.43 -0.81 52.58
N PHE A 20 -5.07 -1.43 51.57
CA PHE A 20 -5.94 -0.74 50.62
C PHE A 20 -7.41 -1.20 50.68
N GLY A 21 -7.74 -2.14 51.56
CA GLY A 21 -9.10 -2.65 51.78
C GLY A 21 -9.40 -3.95 51.00
N LYS A 22 -10.48 -4.62 51.40
CA LYS A 22 -10.97 -5.84 50.69
C LYS A 22 -11.26 -5.52 49.22
N GLY A 23 -10.75 -6.36 48.32
CA GLY A 23 -10.93 -6.18 46.87
C GLY A 23 -9.92 -5.27 46.17
N ALA A 24 -8.90 -4.76 46.89
CA ALA A 24 -7.82 -3.98 46.29
C ALA A 24 -6.95 -4.79 45.32
N VAL A 25 -6.87 -6.12 45.52
CA VAL A 25 -6.24 -7.04 44.57
C VAL A 25 -7.00 -8.36 44.59
N MET A 26 -7.39 -8.85 43.42
CA MET A 26 -8.14 -10.10 43.28
C MET A 26 -7.63 -10.88 42.06
N ARG A 27 -7.75 -12.21 42.09
CA ARG A 27 -7.49 -13.00 40.88
C ARG A 27 -8.66 -12.78 39.92
N LEU A 28 -8.34 -12.51 38.66
CA LEU A 28 -9.35 -12.26 37.61
C LEU A 28 -10.36 -13.42 37.46
N GLY A 29 -9.99 -14.64 37.87
CA GLY A 29 -10.82 -15.84 37.83
C GLY A 29 -11.55 -16.21 39.12
N ASP A 30 -11.35 -15.48 40.23
CA ASP A 30 -12.08 -15.76 41.48
C ASP A 30 -13.55 -15.39 41.32
N THR A 31 -14.41 -16.41 41.29
CA THR A 31 -15.85 -16.35 41.09
C THR A 31 -16.62 -15.66 42.22
N SER A 32 -15.95 -15.31 43.32
CA SER A 32 -16.52 -14.55 44.45
C SER A 32 -16.50 -13.03 44.23
N ALA A 33 -15.76 -12.52 43.24
CA ALA A 33 -15.85 -11.14 42.81
C ALA A 33 -17.01 -11.01 41.79
N ALA A 34 -17.94 -10.11 42.04
CA ALA A 34 -19.10 -9.75 41.23
C ALA A 34 -18.79 -9.20 39.81
N VAL A 35 -17.80 -9.77 39.12
CA VAL A 35 -17.17 -9.21 37.89
C VAL A 35 -17.65 -9.91 36.62
N ARG A 36 -18.43 -11.00 36.69
CA ARG A 36 -18.91 -11.69 35.48
C ARG A 36 -20.20 -11.15 34.86
N ASN A 37 -21.00 -10.38 35.58
CA ASN A 37 -22.21 -9.77 35.03
C ASN A 37 -22.08 -8.25 35.10
N VAL A 38 -21.46 -7.65 34.08
CA VAL A 38 -21.58 -6.20 33.88
C VAL A 38 -23.05 -5.93 33.62
N ALA A 39 -23.74 -5.31 34.59
CA ALA A 39 -25.14 -4.95 34.41
C ALA A 39 -25.26 -3.99 33.22
N THR A 40 -26.20 -4.25 32.33
CA THR A 40 -26.42 -3.47 31.11
C THR A 40 -27.78 -2.79 31.11
N VAL A 41 -27.92 -1.78 30.27
CA VAL A 41 -29.19 -1.08 29.96
C VAL A 41 -29.43 -1.25 28.46
N SER A 42 -30.62 -1.70 28.05
CA SER A 42 -30.97 -1.80 26.64
C SER A 42 -30.84 -0.42 25.96
N THR A 43 -30.41 -0.43 24.70
CA THR A 43 -30.34 0.79 23.89
C THR A 43 -31.70 1.22 23.32
N GLY A 44 -32.76 0.41 23.53
CA GLY A 44 -34.05 0.54 22.83
C GLY A 44 -34.01 -0.02 21.41
N SER A 45 -32.85 -0.51 20.94
CA SER A 45 -32.66 -1.11 19.62
C SER A 45 -32.11 -2.52 19.75
N LEU A 46 -32.92 -3.52 19.40
CA LEU A 46 -32.52 -4.93 19.45
C LEU A 46 -31.26 -5.22 18.62
N GLY A 47 -31.16 -4.62 17.43
CA GLY A 47 -30.00 -4.80 16.56
C GLY A 47 -28.71 -4.26 17.20
N LEU A 48 -28.80 -3.14 17.91
CA LEU A 48 -27.64 -2.55 18.58
C LEU A 48 -27.26 -3.34 19.85
N ASP A 49 -28.25 -3.80 20.62
CA ASP A 49 -28.01 -4.63 21.81
C ASP A 49 -27.31 -5.95 21.47
N ILE A 50 -27.71 -6.59 20.35
CA ILE A 50 -27.04 -7.78 19.81
C ILE A 50 -25.61 -7.43 19.39
N ALA A 51 -25.42 -6.33 18.65
CA ALA A 51 -24.11 -5.93 18.15
C ALA A 51 -23.11 -5.61 19.27
N LEU A 52 -23.57 -5.11 20.42
CA LEU A 52 -22.75 -4.86 21.60
C LEU A 52 -22.26 -6.15 22.29
N GLY A 53 -22.90 -7.30 22.02
CA GLY A 53 -22.51 -8.61 22.55
C GLY A 53 -22.76 -8.82 24.05
N ILE A 54 -23.07 -7.75 24.77
CA ILE A 54 -23.41 -7.75 26.21
C ILE A 54 -24.88 -7.37 26.47
N GLY A 55 -25.68 -7.21 25.41
CA GLY A 55 -27.12 -6.96 25.50
C GLY A 55 -27.50 -5.53 25.90
N GLY A 56 -26.61 -4.55 25.71
CA GLY A 56 -26.89 -3.14 26.00
C GLY A 56 -25.66 -2.35 26.45
N LEU A 57 -25.87 -1.12 26.94
CA LEU A 57 -24.81 -0.25 27.44
C LEU A 57 -24.41 -0.63 28.88
N PRO A 58 -23.11 -0.72 29.20
CA PRO A 58 -22.64 -1.16 30.51
C PRO A 58 -22.81 -0.09 31.59
N ARG A 59 -23.46 -0.44 32.70
CA ARG A 59 -23.58 0.40 33.89
C ARG A 59 -22.22 0.62 34.57
N GLY A 60 -22.09 1.77 35.25
CA GLY A 60 -20.85 2.16 35.91
C GLY A 60 -19.70 2.40 34.95
N ARG A 61 -20.00 2.82 33.71
CA ARG A 61 -19.05 3.13 32.64
C ARG A 61 -19.48 4.39 31.89
N VAL A 62 -18.50 4.95 31.18
CA VAL A 62 -18.71 6.02 30.20
C VAL A 62 -18.95 5.39 28.82
N THR A 63 -19.98 5.86 28.12
CA THR A 63 -20.28 5.56 26.72
C THR A 63 -20.22 6.85 25.91
N GLU A 64 -19.61 6.82 24.73
CA GLU A 64 -19.61 7.96 23.81
C GLU A 64 -20.47 7.61 22.57
N ILE A 65 -21.38 8.52 22.21
CA ILE A 65 -22.19 8.44 20.99
C ILE A 65 -21.81 9.64 20.13
N TYR A 66 -21.14 9.39 19.01
CA TYR A 66 -20.71 10.43 18.08
C TYR A 66 -21.19 10.19 16.66
N GLY A 67 -21.35 11.26 15.89
CA GLY A 67 -21.92 11.20 14.55
C GLY A 67 -22.10 12.58 13.93
N PRO A 68 -22.49 12.65 12.64
CA PRO A 68 -22.88 13.89 11.99
C PRO A 68 -24.04 14.60 12.72
N GLU A 69 -24.27 15.86 12.40
CA GLU A 69 -25.52 16.53 12.78
C GLU A 69 -26.73 15.76 12.25
N SER A 70 -27.83 15.76 13.01
CA SER A 70 -29.07 15.04 12.64
C SER A 70 -28.95 13.52 12.44
N SER A 71 -27.83 12.88 12.85
CA SER A 71 -27.66 11.42 12.72
C SER A 71 -28.41 10.57 13.76
N GLY A 72 -29.25 11.19 14.59
CA GLY A 72 -30.04 10.50 15.63
C GLY A 72 -29.35 10.31 16.98
N LYS A 73 -28.25 11.02 17.28
CA LYS A 73 -27.48 10.87 18.55
C LYS A 73 -28.35 11.10 19.79
N THR A 74 -29.01 12.25 19.87
CA THR A 74 -29.92 12.62 20.97
C THR A 74 -31.13 11.69 21.03
N THR A 75 -31.66 11.27 19.87
CA THR A 75 -32.77 10.28 19.81
C THR A 75 -32.36 8.95 20.44
N LEU A 76 -31.18 8.43 20.11
CA LEU A 76 -30.66 7.19 20.70
C LEU A 76 -30.44 7.34 22.21
N ALA A 77 -29.86 8.46 22.66
CA ALA A 77 -29.66 8.69 24.09
C ALA A 77 -30.98 8.78 24.86
N LEU A 78 -32.00 9.44 24.30
CA LEU A 78 -33.35 9.50 24.89
C LEU A 78 -34.05 8.14 24.94
N GLN A 79 -33.82 7.27 23.94
CA GLN A 79 -34.29 5.89 23.99
C GLN A 79 -33.67 5.12 25.17
N VAL A 80 -32.36 5.27 25.40
CA VAL A 80 -31.71 4.65 26.58
C VAL A 80 -32.26 5.21 27.88
N VAL A 81 -32.51 6.53 27.96
CA VAL A 81 -33.15 7.16 29.12
C VAL A 81 -34.54 6.55 29.38
N ALA A 82 -35.35 6.37 28.34
CA ALA A 82 -36.67 5.75 28.45
C ALA A 82 -36.58 4.29 28.95
N GLU A 83 -35.58 3.51 28.50
CA GLU A 83 -35.34 2.15 29.00
C GLU A 83 -34.99 2.14 30.49
N VAL A 84 -34.15 3.07 30.97
CA VAL A 84 -33.81 3.18 32.40
C VAL A 84 -35.05 3.55 33.23
N GLN A 85 -35.79 4.56 32.81
CA GLN A 85 -37.01 5.01 33.52
C GLN A 85 -38.07 3.91 33.56
N ARG A 86 -38.20 3.10 32.50
CA ARG A 86 -39.15 1.97 32.47
C ARG A 86 -38.84 0.92 33.52
N THR A 87 -37.56 0.78 33.91
CA THR A 87 -37.13 -0.08 35.02
C THR A 87 -37.21 0.58 36.40
N GLY A 88 -37.79 1.78 36.49
CA GLY A 88 -37.92 2.57 37.72
C GLY A 88 -36.68 3.39 38.08
N GLY A 89 -35.71 3.50 37.19
CA GLY A 89 -34.46 4.21 37.44
C GLY A 89 -34.56 5.71 37.21
N CYS A 90 -33.80 6.48 37.99
CA CYS A 90 -33.71 7.94 37.85
C CYS A 90 -32.70 8.33 36.75
N ALA A 91 -33.09 9.29 35.91
CA ALA A 91 -32.30 9.77 34.78
C ALA A 91 -32.04 11.28 34.89
N ALA A 92 -30.87 11.69 34.41
CA ALA A 92 -30.52 13.10 34.26
C ALA A 92 -29.98 13.42 32.87
N PHE A 93 -30.26 14.62 32.40
CA PHE A 93 -29.86 15.14 31.11
C PHE A 93 -29.22 16.53 31.27
N ILE A 94 -27.95 16.64 30.89
CA ILE A 94 -27.19 17.89 30.86
C ILE A 94 -27.24 18.40 29.41
N ASP A 95 -28.14 19.34 29.16
CA ASP A 95 -28.39 19.95 27.86
C ASP A 95 -27.50 21.19 27.72
N ALA A 96 -26.26 20.97 27.27
CA ALA A 96 -25.31 22.03 26.96
C ALA A 96 -25.57 22.67 25.57
N GLU A 97 -26.26 21.97 24.66
CA GLU A 97 -26.67 22.54 23.35
C GLU A 97 -27.93 23.42 23.45
N HIS A 98 -28.65 23.39 24.57
CA HIS A 98 -29.90 24.13 24.80
C HIS A 98 -30.96 23.79 23.73
N ALA A 99 -30.99 22.53 23.30
CA ALA A 99 -31.73 22.08 22.11
C ALA A 99 -32.69 20.91 22.38
N LEU A 100 -32.84 20.48 23.64
CA LEU A 100 -33.72 19.37 23.98
C LEU A 100 -35.20 19.78 23.87
N ASP A 101 -35.98 19.05 23.06
CA ASP A 101 -37.44 19.20 22.95
C ASP A 101 -38.18 18.22 23.88
N PRO A 102 -38.84 18.70 24.96
CA PRO A 102 -39.60 17.84 25.88
C PRO A 102 -40.75 17.09 25.22
N VAL A 103 -41.41 17.67 24.20
CA VAL A 103 -42.53 17.04 23.49
C VAL A 103 -42.03 15.86 22.66
N TYR A 104 -40.87 16.01 22.02
CA TYR A 104 -40.25 14.91 21.29
C TYR A 104 -39.76 13.81 22.24
N ALA A 105 -39.13 14.17 23.37
CA ALA A 105 -38.71 13.20 24.39
C ALA A 105 -39.89 12.36 24.93
N ALA A 106 -41.02 13.00 25.24
CA ALA A 106 -42.23 12.30 25.67
C ALA A 106 -42.73 11.29 24.64
N LYS A 107 -42.72 11.65 23.34
CA LYS A 107 -43.09 10.74 22.25
C LYS A 107 -42.16 9.54 22.11
N LEU A 108 -40.89 9.68 22.51
CA LEU A 108 -39.92 8.58 22.55
C LEU A 108 -40.08 7.67 23.77
N GLY A 109 -41.01 7.98 24.69
CA GLY A 109 -41.31 7.18 25.88
C GLY A 109 -40.54 7.61 27.13
N VAL A 110 -39.89 8.77 27.11
CA VAL A 110 -39.28 9.38 28.30
C VAL A 110 -40.36 9.94 29.21
N ASN A 111 -40.29 9.63 30.50
CA ASN A 111 -41.08 10.32 31.52
C ASN A 111 -40.43 11.68 31.80
N VAL A 112 -40.96 12.72 31.16
CA VAL A 112 -40.42 14.08 31.22
C VAL A 112 -40.58 14.71 32.60
N ASP A 113 -41.65 14.37 33.33
CA ASP A 113 -41.93 14.92 34.66
C ASP A 113 -40.87 14.50 35.70
N ASP A 114 -40.31 13.29 35.52
CA ASP A 114 -39.29 12.71 36.40
C ASP A 114 -37.86 12.83 35.85
N LEU A 115 -37.66 13.43 34.66
CA LEU A 115 -36.34 13.62 34.07
C LEU A 115 -35.65 14.85 34.67
N LEU A 116 -34.49 14.66 35.33
CA LEU A 116 -33.69 15.78 35.82
C LEU A 116 -32.99 16.47 34.64
N ILE A 117 -33.26 17.75 34.42
CA ILE A 117 -32.63 18.53 33.34
C ILE A 117 -31.75 19.63 33.95
N SER A 118 -30.57 19.83 33.36
CA SER A 118 -29.69 20.96 33.65
C SER A 118 -29.25 21.62 32.35
N GLN A 119 -29.37 22.94 32.27
CA GLN A 119 -28.86 23.77 31.18
C GLN A 119 -27.74 24.66 31.73
N PRO A 120 -26.48 24.17 31.74
CA PRO A 120 -25.36 24.88 32.32
C PRO A 120 -24.88 26.04 31.42
N ASP A 121 -24.25 27.03 32.03
CA ASP A 121 -23.63 28.18 31.38
C ASP A 121 -22.20 27.87 30.90
N THR A 122 -21.48 26.97 31.58
CA THR A 122 -20.07 26.64 31.27
C THR A 122 -19.80 25.13 31.26
N GLY A 123 -18.76 24.72 30.54
CA GLY A 123 -18.30 23.34 30.51
C GLY A 123 -17.86 22.81 31.88
N GLU A 124 -17.21 23.64 32.70
CA GLU A 124 -16.86 23.30 34.08
C GLU A 124 -18.12 23.01 34.91
N GLN A 125 -19.13 23.89 34.86
CA GLN A 125 -20.37 23.74 35.61
C GLN A 125 -21.12 22.47 35.19
N ALA A 126 -21.21 22.21 33.88
CA ALA A 126 -21.84 21.01 33.34
C ALA A 126 -21.23 19.71 33.93
N LEU A 127 -19.89 19.65 33.95
CA LEU A 127 -19.15 18.48 34.42
C LEU A 127 -19.18 18.35 35.95
N GLU A 128 -19.25 19.46 36.69
CA GLU A 128 -19.44 19.46 38.15
C GLU A 128 -20.83 18.98 38.54
N ILE A 129 -21.88 19.42 37.85
CA ILE A 129 -23.25 18.93 38.06
C ILE A 129 -23.32 17.44 37.77
N ALA A 130 -22.74 16.98 36.66
CA ALA A 130 -22.67 15.56 36.33
C ALA A 130 -21.95 14.76 37.44
N ASP A 131 -20.84 15.26 37.97
CA ASP A 131 -20.10 14.60 39.05
C ASP A 131 -20.89 14.56 40.37
N MET A 132 -21.62 15.62 40.71
CA MET A 132 -22.50 15.65 41.88
C MET A 132 -23.64 14.64 41.77
N LEU A 133 -24.29 14.56 40.60
CA LEU A 133 -25.36 13.59 40.34
C LEU A 133 -24.85 12.16 40.43
N VAL A 134 -23.71 11.86 39.79
CA VAL A 134 -23.06 10.53 39.88
C VAL A 134 -22.68 10.20 41.33
N ARG A 135 -22.09 11.16 42.06
CA ARG A 135 -21.67 10.98 43.46
C ARG A 135 -22.83 10.73 44.41
N SER A 136 -24.03 11.25 44.12
CA SER A 136 -25.23 11.04 44.94
C SER A 136 -25.63 9.56 45.01
N GLY A 137 -25.30 8.77 43.98
CA GLY A 137 -25.75 7.38 43.84
C GLY A 137 -27.25 7.22 43.55
N ALA A 138 -28.00 8.32 43.45
CA ALA A 138 -29.43 8.30 43.19
C ALA A 138 -29.78 8.25 41.70
N VAL A 139 -28.83 8.61 40.82
CA VAL A 139 -29.03 8.67 39.37
C VAL A 139 -28.40 7.45 38.70
N GLU A 140 -29.18 6.77 37.87
CA GLU A 140 -28.77 5.56 37.16
C GLU A 140 -28.20 5.85 35.77
N ILE A 141 -28.61 6.95 35.14
CA ILE A 141 -28.09 7.43 33.87
C ILE A 141 -27.92 8.95 33.85
N VAL A 142 -26.77 9.43 33.35
CA VAL A 142 -26.53 10.84 33.04
C VAL A 142 -26.14 10.97 31.58
N VAL A 143 -26.89 11.77 30.82
CA VAL A 143 -26.55 12.13 29.43
C VAL A 143 -26.00 13.54 29.39
N ILE A 144 -24.94 13.77 28.61
CA ILE A 144 -24.33 15.08 28.38
C ILE A 144 -24.39 15.38 26.89
N ASP A 145 -25.25 16.32 26.49
CA ASP A 145 -25.50 16.73 25.11
C ASP A 145 -25.12 18.19 24.87
N SER A 146 -23.97 18.52 24.27
CA SER A 146 -22.92 17.64 23.77
C SER A 146 -21.53 18.10 24.24
N VAL A 147 -20.54 17.22 24.12
CA VAL A 147 -19.14 17.54 24.44
C VAL A 147 -18.66 18.78 23.70
N ALA A 148 -19.12 18.99 22.46
CA ALA A 148 -18.72 20.13 21.63
C ALA A 148 -19.23 21.48 22.16
N ALA A 149 -20.26 21.47 23.01
CA ALA A 149 -20.86 22.65 23.64
C ALA A 149 -20.34 22.90 25.06
N LEU A 150 -19.43 22.06 25.59
CA LEU A 150 -18.81 22.24 26.91
C LEU A 150 -17.72 23.32 26.87
N THR A 151 -18.14 24.55 26.56
CA THR A 151 -17.27 25.71 26.40
C THR A 151 -16.68 26.11 27.75
N PRO A 152 -15.35 26.10 27.91
CA PRO A 152 -14.71 26.52 29.15
C PRO A 152 -15.06 27.97 29.52
N LYS A 153 -15.19 28.27 30.81
CA LYS A 153 -15.51 29.62 31.29
C LYS A 153 -14.60 30.71 30.71
N ALA A 154 -13.30 30.44 30.62
CA ALA A 154 -12.34 31.40 30.09
C ALA A 154 -12.48 31.67 28.57
N GLU A 155 -13.13 30.77 27.83
CA GLU A 155 -13.46 30.98 26.41
C GLU A 155 -14.75 31.80 26.25
N ILE A 156 -15.70 31.66 27.18
CA ILE A 156 -16.95 32.47 27.21
C ILE A 156 -16.67 33.91 27.64
N GLU A 157 -15.77 34.12 28.61
CA GLU A 157 -15.38 35.45 29.09
C GLU A 157 -14.35 36.15 28.19
N GLY A 158 -13.74 35.43 27.24
CA GLY A 158 -12.75 35.96 26.29
C GLY A 158 -13.39 36.68 25.09
N ASP A 159 -12.57 37.43 24.36
CA ASP A 159 -13.04 38.11 23.14
C ASP A 159 -13.08 37.12 21.95
N MET A 160 -13.99 37.38 21.01
CA MET A 160 -14.11 36.56 19.81
C MET A 160 -12.82 36.65 18.98
N GLY A 161 -12.08 35.54 18.91
CA GLY A 161 -10.79 35.45 18.20
C GLY A 161 -9.60 35.18 19.12
N ASP A 162 -9.80 35.18 20.45
CA ASP A 162 -8.77 34.81 21.40
C ASP A 162 -8.34 33.34 21.26
N SER A 163 -7.03 33.13 21.28
CA SER A 163 -6.44 31.81 21.06
C SER A 163 -6.35 31.03 22.38
N HIS A 164 -7.36 30.21 22.67
CA HIS A 164 -7.36 29.29 23.80
C HIS A 164 -6.89 27.89 23.39
N VAL A 165 -5.57 27.71 23.21
CA VAL A 165 -5.00 26.44 22.77
C VAL A 165 -5.20 25.34 23.81
N GLY A 166 -6.00 24.32 23.45
CA GLY A 166 -6.12 23.07 24.20
C GLY A 166 -6.88 23.15 25.52
N LEU A 167 -7.60 24.25 25.78
CA LEU A 167 -8.36 24.45 27.03
C LEU A 167 -9.45 23.39 27.19
N HIS A 168 -10.22 23.15 26.13
CA HIS A 168 -11.28 22.13 26.09
C HIS A 168 -10.75 20.71 26.37
N ALA A 169 -9.58 20.36 25.83
CA ALA A 169 -8.97 19.03 26.04
C ALA A 169 -8.48 18.85 27.49
N ARG A 170 -7.95 19.91 28.10
CA ARG A 170 -7.54 19.92 29.51
C ARG A 170 -8.74 19.78 30.45
N LEU A 171 -9.81 20.52 30.20
CA LEU A 171 -11.07 20.44 30.94
C LEU A 171 -11.59 18.99 30.98
N MET A 172 -11.75 18.38 29.79
CA MET A 172 -12.22 17.00 29.67
C MET A 172 -11.31 15.99 30.36
N SER A 173 -9.99 16.13 30.20
CA SER A 173 -9.00 15.23 30.84
C SER A 173 -9.06 15.28 32.36
N GLN A 174 -9.28 16.47 32.92
CA GLN A 174 -9.41 16.66 34.37
C GLN A 174 -10.76 16.14 34.89
N ALA A 175 -11.85 16.44 34.19
CA ALA A 175 -13.19 16.01 34.57
C ALA A 175 -13.36 14.49 34.51
N LEU A 176 -12.96 13.84 33.40
CA LEU A 176 -13.06 12.38 33.27
C LEU A 176 -12.24 11.65 34.33
N ARG A 177 -11.07 12.20 34.73
CA ARG A 177 -10.26 11.63 35.81
C ARG A 177 -11.01 11.61 37.15
N LYS A 178 -11.78 12.66 37.46
CA LYS A 178 -12.62 12.73 38.67
C LYS A 178 -13.86 11.85 38.57
N LEU A 179 -14.55 11.93 37.43
CA LEU A 179 -15.82 11.24 37.17
C LEU A 179 -15.67 9.71 37.15
N THR A 180 -14.65 9.17 36.50
CA THR A 180 -14.52 7.72 36.25
C THR A 180 -14.57 6.89 37.53
N ALA A 181 -13.92 7.36 38.60
CA ALA A 181 -13.92 6.67 39.89
C ALA A 181 -15.31 6.69 40.56
N ASN A 182 -16.04 7.81 40.46
CA ASN A 182 -17.37 7.95 41.04
C ASN A 182 -18.39 7.14 40.24
N ILE A 183 -18.32 7.18 38.91
CA ILE A 183 -19.14 6.40 37.97
C ILE A 183 -19.10 4.91 38.32
N LYS A 184 -17.90 4.36 38.55
CA LYS A 184 -17.79 2.94 38.88
C LYS A 184 -18.36 2.60 40.26
N ARG A 185 -18.25 3.53 41.22
CA ARG A 185 -18.74 3.35 42.60
C ARG A 185 -20.26 3.45 42.70
N SER A 186 -20.89 4.39 41.98
CA SER A 186 -22.35 4.56 41.96
C SER A 186 -23.06 3.64 40.97
N ASN A 187 -22.30 2.97 40.08
CA ASN A 187 -22.83 2.15 39.01
C ASN A 187 -23.73 2.93 38.02
N THR A 188 -23.57 4.26 37.96
CA THR A 188 -24.27 5.15 37.02
C THR A 188 -23.73 4.95 35.60
N LEU A 189 -24.60 4.87 34.60
CA LEU A 189 -24.23 4.96 33.18
C LEU A 189 -24.06 6.42 32.79
N VAL A 190 -22.92 6.80 32.20
CA VAL A 190 -22.72 8.17 31.70
C VAL A 190 -22.57 8.14 30.19
N ILE A 191 -23.40 8.89 29.47
CA ILE A 191 -23.38 9.02 28.02
C ILE A 191 -22.88 10.41 27.64
N PHE A 192 -21.81 10.49 26.87
CA PHE A 192 -21.41 11.71 26.18
C PHE A 192 -21.88 11.67 24.74
N ILE A 193 -22.63 12.68 24.32
CA ILE A 193 -22.90 12.93 22.91
C ILE A 193 -21.79 13.81 22.38
N ASN A 194 -21.29 13.48 21.19
CA ASN A 194 -20.24 14.24 20.55
C ASN A 194 -20.53 14.43 19.06
N GLN A 195 -19.96 15.47 18.48
CA GLN A 195 -20.08 15.77 17.07
C GLN A 195 -18.82 15.31 16.33
N ILE A 196 -18.99 14.82 15.10
CA ILE A 196 -17.83 14.62 14.23
C ILE A 196 -17.32 16.00 13.83
N ARG A 197 -16.20 16.43 14.41
CA ARG A 197 -15.42 17.53 13.86
C ARG A 197 -14.44 16.97 12.85
N MET A 198 -14.49 17.50 11.63
CA MET A 198 -13.36 17.37 10.74
C MET A 198 -12.16 18.05 11.41
N LYS A 199 -11.00 17.38 11.50
CA LYS A 199 -9.77 18.04 11.95
C LYS A 199 -9.41 19.13 10.93
N ILE A 200 -9.90 20.35 11.15
CA ILE A 200 -9.43 21.53 10.43
C ILE A 200 -8.00 21.76 10.91
N GLY A 201 -7.05 21.28 10.12
CA GLY A 201 -5.63 21.31 10.42
C GLY A 201 -4.83 20.15 9.82
N VAL A 202 -5.40 18.94 9.68
CA VAL A 202 -4.73 17.80 9.02
C VAL A 202 -5.75 16.77 8.52
N MET A 203 -6.18 16.88 7.25
CA MET A 203 -6.92 15.80 6.55
C MET A 203 -6.01 14.90 5.71
N PHE A 204 -4.83 15.40 5.33
CA PHE A 204 -3.90 14.72 4.43
C PHE A 204 -2.55 14.57 5.13
N GLY A 205 -1.92 13.41 5.04
CA GLY A 205 -0.54 13.30 5.48
C GLY A 205 0.40 14.10 4.59
N CYS A 206 1.59 14.41 5.09
CA CYS A 206 2.56 15.26 4.40
C CYS A 206 3.84 14.49 4.12
N PHE A 207 4.47 14.75 2.97
CA PHE A 207 5.87 14.39 2.77
C PHE A 207 6.78 15.41 3.45
N ASN A 208 8.02 15.01 3.75
CA ASN A 208 9.01 15.97 4.23
C ASN A 208 9.31 17.03 3.15
N TYR A 209 9.88 18.16 3.56
CA TYR A 209 10.18 19.28 2.66
C TYR A 209 11.00 18.85 1.42
N GLY A 210 11.94 17.92 1.61
CA GLY A 210 12.87 17.45 0.60
C GLY A 210 12.30 16.45 -0.41
N ALA A 211 11.10 15.92 -0.19
CA ALA A 211 10.49 14.94 -1.09
C ALA A 211 10.30 15.55 -2.48
N ARG A 212 10.67 14.77 -3.51
CA ARG A 212 10.60 15.19 -4.90
C ARG A 212 9.26 14.80 -5.51
N VAL A 213 8.64 15.75 -6.19
CA VAL A 213 7.43 15.58 -6.99
C VAL A 213 7.81 15.73 -8.45
N VAL A 214 7.22 14.89 -9.31
CA VAL A 214 7.42 14.96 -10.76
C VAL A 214 6.41 15.94 -11.34
N LEU A 215 6.90 16.91 -12.11
CA LEU A 215 6.06 17.89 -12.81
C LEU A 215 5.57 17.32 -14.15
N ALA A 216 4.55 17.96 -14.74
CA ALA A 216 3.99 17.55 -16.02
C ALA A 216 5.00 17.47 -17.17
N ASP A 217 6.05 18.30 -17.14
CA ASP A 217 7.15 18.31 -18.10
C ASP A 217 8.19 17.19 -17.87
N GLY A 218 7.98 16.33 -16.87
CA GLY A 218 8.89 15.25 -16.49
C GLY A 218 10.08 15.69 -15.62
N SER A 219 10.22 16.98 -15.33
CA SER A 219 11.22 17.47 -14.36
C SER A 219 10.79 17.13 -12.92
N THR A 220 11.71 17.31 -11.96
CA THR A 220 11.40 17.08 -10.54
C THR A 220 11.65 18.33 -9.70
N GLU A 221 10.79 18.57 -8.72
CA GLU A 221 10.91 19.70 -7.79
C GLU A 221 10.57 19.25 -6.36
N LYS A 222 11.13 19.95 -5.36
CA LYS A 222 10.81 19.68 -3.95
C LYS A 222 9.37 20.09 -3.64
N ILE A 223 8.61 19.19 -3.01
CA ILE A 223 7.24 19.49 -2.56
C ILE A 223 7.22 20.72 -1.66
N GLY A 224 8.22 20.85 -0.78
CA GLY A 224 8.34 22.00 0.11
C GLY A 224 8.54 23.32 -0.62
N LYS A 225 9.21 23.32 -1.78
CA LYS A 225 9.36 24.52 -2.61
C LYS A 225 8.06 24.85 -3.34
N ILE A 226 7.38 23.85 -3.91
CA ILE A 226 6.06 24.01 -4.54
C ILE A 226 5.06 24.63 -3.54
N VAL A 227 5.03 24.09 -2.30
CA VAL A 227 4.10 24.53 -1.26
C VAL A 227 4.47 25.88 -0.68
N ASN A 228 5.71 26.11 -0.25
CA ASN A 228 6.09 27.37 0.39
C ASN A 228 6.00 28.57 -0.56
N GLN A 229 6.28 28.37 -1.85
CA GLN A 229 6.23 29.43 -2.86
C GLN A 229 4.87 29.50 -3.57
N LYS A 230 3.89 28.69 -3.17
CA LYS A 230 2.55 28.60 -3.78
C LYS A 230 2.61 28.54 -5.31
N ARG A 231 3.51 27.69 -5.85
CA ARG A 231 3.78 27.66 -7.29
C ARG A 231 2.60 27.05 -8.06
N PRO A 232 2.05 27.74 -9.07
CA PRO A 232 0.99 27.21 -9.93
C PRO A 232 1.60 26.28 -10.98
N VAL A 233 1.95 25.05 -10.56
CA VAL A 233 2.53 24.03 -11.44
C VAL A 233 1.58 22.86 -11.60
N GLU A 234 1.73 22.12 -12.70
CA GLU A 234 1.10 20.82 -12.89
C GLU A 234 2.05 19.71 -12.44
N VAL A 235 1.52 18.78 -11.66
CA VAL A 235 2.24 17.62 -11.13
C VAL A 235 1.67 16.36 -11.74
N LEU A 236 2.51 15.35 -11.97
CA LEU A 236 2.03 14.04 -12.34
C LEU A 236 1.35 13.39 -11.13
N SER A 237 0.08 13.08 -11.28
CA SER A 237 -0.76 12.44 -10.27
C SER A 237 -1.38 11.18 -10.85
N MET A 238 -1.62 10.17 -10.00
CA MET A 238 -2.33 8.97 -10.43
C MET A 238 -3.83 9.17 -10.23
N ASP A 239 -4.60 8.96 -11.28
CA ASP A 239 -6.05 8.86 -11.18
C ASP A 239 -6.41 7.53 -10.52
N PRO A 240 -7.15 7.52 -9.40
CA PRO A 240 -7.42 6.30 -8.63
C PRO A 240 -8.45 5.38 -9.30
N GLU A 241 -9.29 5.87 -10.20
CA GLU A 241 -10.30 5.06 -10.90
C GLU A 241 -9.69 4.33 -12.10
N THR A 242 -8.81 5.01 -12.83
CA THR A 242 -8.21 4.50 -14.07
C THR A 242 -6.80 3.94 -13.87
N GLY A 243 -6.13 4.27 -12.76
CA GLY A 243 -4.74 3.94 -12.48
C GLY A 243 -3.72 4.67 -13.37
N ARG A 244 -4.17 5.65 -14.17
CA ARG A 244 -3.30 6.37 -15.12
C ARG A 244 -2.58 7.52 -14.43
N ILE A 245 -1.33 7.75 -14.81
CA ILE A 245 -0.58 8.92 -14.39
C ILE A 245 -0.82 10.05 -15.38
N GLU A 246 -1.36 11.16 -14.91
CA GLU A 246 -1.71 12.33 -15.73
C GLU A 246 -1.28 13.64 -15.05
N PRO A 247 -0.99 14.70 -15.84
CA PRO A 247 -0.81 16.04 -15.31
C PRO A 247 -2.06 16.53 -14.58
N ARG A 248 -1.89 17.01 -13.35
CA ARG A 248 -2.94 17.72 -12.60
C ARG A 248 -2.41 19.02 -12.00
N PRO A 249 -3.17 20.12 -12.05
CA PRO A 249 -2.75 21.39 -11.47
C PRO A 249 -2.76 21.33 -9.94
N VAL A 250 -1.76 21.95 -9.32
CA VAL A 250 -1.79 22.23 -7.88
C VAL A 250 -2.78 23.37 -7.61
N VAL A 251 -3.91 23.04 -7.00
CA VAL A 251 -5.01 24.00 -6.77
C VAL A 251 -5.01 24.67 -5.39
N LYS A 252 -4.38 24.04 -4.39
CA LYS A 252 -4.36 24.52 -2.99
C LYS A 252 -3.04 24.17 -2.30
N TRP A 253 -2.68 24.94 -1.28
CA TRP A 253 -1.48 24.76 -0.47
C TRP A 253 -1.84 24.80 1.01
N PHE A 254 -1.40 23.79 1.76
CA PHE A 254 -1.72 23.63 3.18
C PHE A 254 -0.45 23.59 4.01
N ARG A 255 -0.47 24.25 5.17
CA ARG A 255 0.59 24.17 6.18
C ARG A 255 0.09 23.31 7.34
N ASN A 256 0.54 22.06 7.41
CA ASN A 256 0.06 21.06 8.37
C ASN A 256 0.70 21.17 9.77
N GLY A 257 1.36 22.28 10.10
CA GLY A 257 2.10 22.44 11.36
C GLY A 257 3.41 21.64 11.42
N ALA A 258 4.01 21.58 12.61
CA ALA A 258 5.15 20.71 12.89
C ALA A 258 4.67 19.30 13.26
N THR A 259 5.48 18.29 12.95
CA THR A 259 5.29 16.90 13.39
C THR A 259 6.51 16.47 14.19
N ASP A 260 6.28 15.81 15.32
CA ASP A 260 7.36 15.26 16.15
C ASP A 260 7.88 13.92 15.62
N GLU A 261 7.09 13.26 14.75
CA GLU A 261 7.41 11.95 14.19
C GLU A 261 7.36 11.96 12.66
N TRP A 262 8.36 11.31 12.06
CA TRP A 262 8.47 11.08 10.62
C TRP A 262 8.71 9.59 10.35
N LEU A 263 7.94 9.01 9.44
CA LEU A 263 8.20 7.65 8.96
C LEU A 263 9.15 7.72 7.77
N TYR A 264 10.26 7.00 7.87
CA TYR A 264 11.24 6.85 6.80
C TYR A 264 11.05 5.52 6.10
N PHE A 265 10.84 5.56 4.78
CA PHE A 265 10.65 4.39 3.94
C PHE A 265 11.81 4.21 2.99
N GLU A 266 12.19 2.94 2.83
CA GLU A 266 13.19 2.52 1.85
C GLU A 266 12.61 1.38 1.02
N ALA A 267 12.16 1.71 -0.18
CA ALA A 267 11.67 0.73 -1.14
C ALA A 267 12.84 0.17 -1.95
N ALA A 268 12.95 -1.15 -2.01
CA ALA A 268 13.85 -1.81 -2.94
C ALA A 268 13.44 -1.46 -4.37
N ALA A 269 14.35 -0.90 -5.17
CA ALA A 269 14.05 -0.71 -6.58
C ALA A 269 14.08 -2.08 -7.27
N GLY A 270 12.99 -2.44 -7.94
CA GLY A 270 12.98 -3.57 -8.85
C GLY A 270 13.91 -3.27 -10.02
N GLY A 271 15.19 -3.64 -9.92
CA GLY A 271 16.16 -3.68 -11.02
C GLY A 271 17.22 -2.57 -11.10
N GLY A 272 17.67 -2.01 -9.98
CA GLY A 272 18.85 -1.14 -9.93
C GLY A 272 19.41 -0.93 -8.51
N SER A 273 20.66 -0.47 -8.38
CA SER A 273 21.33 -0.24 -7.09
C SER A 273 20.77 0.95 -6.26
N GLY A 274 19.74 1.64 -6.76
CA GLY A 274 19.12 2.78 -6.11
C GLY A 274 17.94 2.38 -5.24
N ARG A 275 18.16 2.26 -3.92
CA ARG A 275 17.06 2.25 -2.93
C ARG A 275 16.25 3.55 -3.07
N ARG A 276 14.94 3.45 -3.36
CA ARG A 276 14.04 4.63 -3.42
C ARG A 276 13.64 4.98 -2.00
N LYS A 277 13.87 6.23 -1.61
CA LYS A 277 13.69 6.70 -0.24
C LYS A 277 12.68 7.82 -0.20
N PHE A 278 11.77 7.77 0.75
CA PHE A 278 10.87 8.89 1.04
C PHE A 278 10.59 8.96 2.53
N THR A 279 10.10 10.11 2.97
CA THR A 279 9.77 10.36 4.36
C THR A 279 8.46 11.10 4.44
N CYS A 280 7.51 10.59 5.21
CA CYS A 280 6.17 11.16 5.34
C CYS A 280 5.59 10.96 6.74
N THR A 281 4.48 11.64 7.03
CA THR A 281 3.72 11.43 8.26
C THR A 281 2.90 10.14 8.19
N ALA A 282 2.61 9.54 9.35
CA ALA A 282 1.92 8.23 9.43
C ALA A 282 0.55 8.19 8.75
N ASN A 283 -0.14 9.32 8.63
CA ASN A 283 -1.44 9.43 7.98
C ASN A 283 -1.37 9.70 6.46
N HIS A 284 -0.17 9.77 5.86
CA HIS A 284 -0.02 9.97 4.42
C HIS A 284 -0.49 8.74 3.65
N LEU A 285 -1.20 8.94 2.53
CA LEU A 285 -1.70 7.83 1.71
C LEU A 285 -0.60 7.36 0.76
N ILE A 286 -0.37 6.06 0.73
CA ILE A 286 0.59 5.39 -0.14
C ILE A 286 -0.17 4.40 -1.00
N PHE A 287 0.07 4.45 -2.30
CA PHE A 287 -0.53 3.51 -3.24
C PHE A 287 0.19 2.17 -3.17
N THR A 288 -0.57 1.09 -3.02
CA THR A 288 -0.10 -0.29 -3.04
C THR A 288 -0.84 -1.06 -4.15
N PRO A 289 -0.37 -2.25 -4.56
CA PRO A 289 -1.10 -3.08 -5.53
C PRO A 289 -2.54 -3.41 -5.11
N ASN A 290 -2.83 -3.38 -3.80
CA ASN A 290 -4.15 -3.65 -3.23
C ASN A 290 -4.96 -2.37 -2.93
N GLY A 291 -4.53 -1.22 -3.46
CA GLY A 291 -5.15 0.09 -3.25
C GLY A 291 -4.40 0.99 -2.27
N GLU A 292 -5.05 2.08 -1.87
CA GLU A 292 -4.48 3.08 -0.96
C GLU A 292 -4.38 2.57 0.48
N ARG A 293 -3.21 2.71 1.10
CA ARG A 293 -2.99 2.42 2.52
C ARG A 293 -2.31 3.61 3.19
N ARG A 294 -2.61 3.84 4.47
CA ARG A 294 -1.89 4.86 5.25
C ARG A 294 -0.47 4.39 5.51
N ALA A 295 0.49 5.31 5.45
CA ALA A 295 1.90 5.02 5.64
C ALA A 295 2.18 4.28 6.96
N GLY A 296 1.55 4.69 8.07
CA GLY A 296 1.70 4.04 9.38
C GLY A 296 1.12 2.63 9.48
N GLN A 297 0.39 2.17 8.46
CA GLN A 297 -0.14 0.81 8.38
C GLN A 297 0.75 -0.12 7.55
N LEU A 298 1.77 0.40 6.87
CA LEU A 298 2.68 -0.40 6.05
C LEU A 298 3.71 -1.13 6.93
N GLN A 299 4.04 -2.36 6.56
CA GLN A 299 5.04 -3.20 7.22
C GLN A 299 6.22 -3.50 6.29
N ILE A 300 7.35 -3.93 6.87
CA ILE A 300 8.50 -4.38 6.08
C ILE A 300 8.06 -5.60 5.24
N GLY A 301 8.26 -5.50 3.93
CA GLY A 301 7.81 -6.51 2.97
C GLY A 301 6.54 -6.13 2.19
N ASP A 302 5.80 -5.11 2.64
CA ASP A 302 4.67 -4.58 1.86
C ASP A 302 5.13 -3.97 0.54
N GLU A 303 4.39 -4.25 -0.53
CA GLU A 303 4.64 -3.67 -1.85
C GLU A 303 4.03 -2.27 -1.97
N VAL A 304 4.78 -1.35 -2.58
CA VAL A 304 4.34 0.02 -2.87
C VAL A 304 4.45 0.28 -4.36
N LEU A 305 3.49 1.04 -4.90
CA LEU A 305 3.53 1.44 -6.29
C LEU A 305 4.51 2.59 -6.47
N VAL A 306 5.26 2.52 -7.56
CA VAL A 306 6.20 3.55 -7.95
C VAL A 306 5.92 3.97 -9.39
N ALA A 307 6.00 5.28 -9.64
CA ALA A 307 5.99 5.77 -11.01
C ALA A 307 7.20 5.18 -11.76
N ALA A 308 6.90 4.50 -12.87
CA ALA A 308 7.86 3.97 -13.81
C ALA A 308 7.47 4.45 -15.20
N LYS A 309 8.46 4.75 -16.05
CA LYS A 309 8.20 5.05 -17.45
C LYS A 309 7.72 3.76 -18.11
N HIS A 310 6.53 3.78 -18.69
CA HIS A 310 6.03 2.68 -19.50
C HIS A 310 6.52 2.86 -20.93
N TYR A 311 7.37 1.95 -21.40
CA TYR A 311 7.74 1.86 -22.81
C TYR A 311 7.00 0.67 -23.40
N ALA A 312 6.42 0.86 -24.58
CA ALA A 312 5.94 -0.24 -25.39
C ALA A 312 7.09 -0.73 -26.28
N LEU A 313 7.34 -2.03 -26.30
CA LEU A 313 8.26 -2.64 -27.25
C LEU A 313 7.66 -2.54 -28.65
N SER A 314 8.41 -1.94 -29.56
CA SER A 314 8.17 -2.13 -30.99
C SER A 314 8.41 -3.59 -31.37
N GLU A 315 7.88 -4.01 -32.52
CA GLU A 315 8.07 -5.38 -32.98
C GLU A 315 9.55 -5.71 -33.21
N ASP A 316 10.36 -4.78 -33.75
CA ASP A 316 11.81 -4.98 -33.93
C ASP A 316 12.54 -5.18 -32.60
N GLN A 317 12.22 -4.36 -31.59
CA GLN A 317 12.78 -4.50 -30.25
C GLN A 317 12.38 -5.83 -29.61
N ARG A 318 11.13 -6.25 -29.80
CA ARG A 318 10.63 -7.54 -29.33
C ARG A 318 11.38 -8.70 -29.99
N GLN A 319 11.52 -8.70 -31.32
CA GLN A 319 12.24 -9.76 -32.03
C GLN A 319 13.72 -9.79 -31.64
N LEU A 320 14.36 -8.64 -31.42
CA LEU A 320 15.73 -8.58 -30.92
C LEU A 320 15.86 -9.24 -29.54
N ILE A 321 14.96 -8.92 -28.60
CA ILE A 321 14.97 -9.53 -27.27
C ILE A 321 14.71 -11.04 -27.38
N LEU A 322 13.72 -11.46 -28.17
CA LEU A 322 13.39 -12.88 -28.37
C LEU A 322 14.59 -13.67 -28.90
N GLY A 323 15.24 -13.16 -29.95
CA GLY A 323 16.43 -13.77 -30.54
C GLY A 323 17.58 -13.87 -29.55
N SER A 324 17.85 -12.80 -28.81
CA SER A 324 18.91 -12.82 -27.81
C SER A 324 18.60 -13.71 -26.61
N LEU A 325 17.34 -13.94 -26.24
CA LEU A 325 17.01 -14.88 -25.18
C LEU A 325 17.26 -16.34 -25.55
N LEU A 326 17.19 -16.67 -26.85
CA LEU A 326 17.61 -17.98 -27.35
C LEU A 326 19.15 -18.11 -27.35
N GLY A 327 19.86 -16.98 -27.45
CA GLY A 327 21.31 -16.90 -27.37
C GLY A 327 21.85 -16.49 -25.99
N ASP A 328 22.68 -15.44 -26.00
CA ASP A 328 23.47 -14.97 -24.86
C ASP A 328 22.75 -13.96 -23.94
N GLY A 329 21.58 -13.48 -24.36
CA GLY A 329 20.72 -12.58 -23.60
C GLY A 329 20.01 -13.30 -22.45
N SER A 330 19.77 -12.59 -21.36
CA SER A 330 19.06 -13.12 -20.20
C SER A 330 18.10 -12.10 -19.61
N LEU A 331 17.01 -12.58 -19.00
CA LEU A 331 16.13 -11.72 -18.22
C LEU A 331 16.53 -11.78 -16.73
N ARG A 332 16.60 -10.61 -16.10
CA ARG A 332 16.93 -10.43 -14.68
C ARG A 332 15.65 -10.14 -13.93
N TYR A 333 15.20 -11.13 -13.16
CA TYR A 333 14.02 -11.00 -12.31
C TYR A 333 14.28 -10.01 -11.18
N ALA A 334 13.38 -9.04 -11.02
CA ALA A 334 13.40 -8.13 -9.87
C ALA A 334 12.12 -8.17 -9.04
N SER A 335 10.96 -8.30 -9.70
CA SER A 335 9.64 -8.54 -9.07
C SER A 335 8.67 -9.08 -10.13
N GLU A 336 7.47 -9.49 -9.74
CA GLU A 336 6.45 -10.02 -10.66
C GLU A 336 6.08 -9.05 -11.80
N GLN A 337 6.27 -7.75 -11.58
CA GLN A 337 5.92 -6.68 -12.52
C GLN A 337 7.15 -6.01 -13.14
N ASN A 338 8.37 -6.32 -12.69
CA ASN A 338 9.58 -5.66 -13.14
C ASN A 338 10.68 -6.67 -13.42
N VAL A 339 11.04 -6.78 -14.70
CA VAL A 339 12.15 -7.60 -15.19
C VAL A 339 12.96 -6.76 -16.16
N SER A 340 14.29 -6.84 -16.10
CA SER A 340 15.18 -6.22 -17.09
C SER A 340 15.80 -7.25 -18.01
N PHE A 341 16.12 -6.86 -19.23
CA PHE A 341 16.87 -7.64 -20.19
C PHE A 341 18.36 -7.29 -20.09
N ARG A 342 19.23 -8.30 -20.10
CA ARG A 342 20.68 -8.18 -20.05
C ARG A 342 21.28 -8.86 -21.25
N VAL A 343 22.21 -8.17 -21.91
CA VAL A 343 23.05 -8.74 -22.98
C VAL A 343 24.50 -8.35 -22.75
N GLY A 344 25.42 -9.24 -23.11
CA GLY A 344 26.86 -8.98 -23.01
C GLY A 344 27.64 -9.74 -24.06
N HIS A 345 28.62 -9.08 -24.66
CA HIS A 345 29.43 -9.61 -25.75
C HIS A 345 30.92 -9.41 -25.49
N GLY A 346 31.75 -10.22 -26.15
CA GLY A 346 33.21 -10.10 -26.11
C GLY A 346 33.74 -8.89 -26.89
N GLU A 347 35.03 -8.57 -26.71
CA GLU A 347 35.64 -7.35 -27.26
C GLU A 347 35.53 -7.19 -28.78
N GLN A 348 35.53 -8.30 -29.50
CA GLN A 348 35.42 -8.36 -30.96
C GLN A 348 34.01 -8.03 -31.49
N GLN A 349 32.98 -8.08 -30.64
CA GLN A 349 31.57 -7.86 -31.01
C GLN A 349 31.02 -6.53 -30.48
N ARG A 350 31.89 -5.52 -30.31
CA ARG A 350 31.50 -4.21 -29.76
C ARG A 350 30.46 -3.48 -30.59
N SER A 351 30.64 -3.47 -31.91
CA SER A 351 29.74 -2.82 -32.86
C SER A 351 28.36 -3.48 -32.85
N TYR A 352 28.30 -4.81 -32.76
CA TYR A 352 27.04 -5.54 -32.63
C TYR A 352 26.33 -5.25 -31.30
N CYS A 353 27.06 -5.19 -30.18
CA CYS A 353 26.52 -4.79 -28.89
C CYS A 353 25.97 -3.35 -28.93
N GLN A 354 26.67 -2.44 -29.59
CA GLN A 354 26.25 -1.04 -29.79
C GLN A 354 24.96 -0.97 -30.64
N TRP A 355 24.86 -1.75 -31.71
CA TRP A 355 23.65 -1.83 -32.53
C TRP A 355 22.43 -2.30 -31.73
N LYS A 356 22.58 -3.35 -30.91
CA LYS A 356 21.49 -3.79 -30.00
C LYS A 356 21.09 -2.69 -29.01
N TRP A 357 22.07 -1.97 -28.49
CA TRP A 357 21.84 -0.86 -27.56
C TRP A 357 21.04 0.28 -28.22
N GLU A 358 21.33 0.59 -29.48
CA GLU A 358 20.63 1.62 -30.26
C GLU A 358 19.18 1.23 -30.55
N ILE A 359 18.93 -0.02 -30.95
CA ILE A 359 17.56 -0.51 -31.18
C ILE A 359 16.73 -0.48 -29.89
N LEU A 360 17.32 -0.84 -28.76
CA LEU A 360 16.64 -0.86 -27.46
C LEU A 360 16.59 0.53 -26.77
N ALA A 361 17.04 1.59 -27.43
CA ALA A 361 16.78 2.94 -26.97
C ALA A 361 15.25 3.23 -27.01
N PRO A 362 14.70 3.97 -26.04
CA PRO A 362 15.38 4.72 -24.97
C PRO A 362 15.53 3.93 -23.65
N PHE A 363 15.22 2.63 -23.61
CA PHE A 363 15.19 1.86 -22.37
C PHE A 363 16.45 1.04 -22.12
N ALA A 364 17.45 1.06 -23.00
CA ALA A 364 18.77 0.50 -22.74
C ALA A 364 19.61 1.42 -21.82
N ASN A 365 20.16 0.88 -20.72
CA ASN A 365 21.13 1.61 -19.90
C ASN A 365 22.47 1.74 -20.63
N LYS A 366 23.36 2.61 -20.14
CA LYS A 366 24.70 2.80 -20.72
C LYS A 366 25.46 1.48 -20.78
N ILE A 367 26.13 1.23 -21.91
CA ILE A 367 27.05 0.10 -22.05
C ILE A 367 28.18 0.22 -21.04
N GLY A 368 28.41 -0.85 -20.30
CA GLY A 368 29.46 -0.97 -19.30
C GLY A 368 30.25 -2.27 -19.44
N LYS A 369 31.23 -2.46 -18.57
CA LYS A 369 32.02 -3.69 -18.53
C LYS A 369 31.19 -4.82 -17.91
N THR A 370 31.14 -5.98 -18.56
CA THR A 370 30.42 -7.17 -18.08
C THR A 370 31.35 -8.38 -18.19
N GLY A 371 31.88 -8.85 -17.05
CA GLY A 371 32.89 -9.91 -17.03
C GLY A 371 34.15 -9.50 -17.80
N LYS A 372 34.52 -10.31 -18.80
CA LYS A 372 35.66 -10.05 -19.71
C LYS A 372 35.29 -9.20 -20.93
N GLY A 373 34.01 -8.85 -21.10
CA GLY A 373 33.51 -8.09 -22.25
C GLY A 373 32.74 -6.84 -21.83
N PHE A 374 31.76 -6.46 -22.64
CA PHE A 374 30.88 -5.32 -22.39
C PHE A 374 29.43 -5.67 -22.69
N GLY A 375 28.53 -4.97 -22.04
CA GLY A 375 27.11 -5.24 -22.12
C GLY A 375 26.29 -4.12 -21.51
N PHE A 376 24.99 -4.28 -21.56
CA PHE A 376 24.04 -3.37 -20.95
C PHE A 376 22.84 -4.13 -20.42
N ASP A 377 22.16 -3.48 -19.47
CA ASP A 377 20.87 -3.90 -18.99
C ASP A 377 19.82 -2.91 -19.50
N THR A 378 18.60 -3.36 -19.75
CA THR A 378 17.47 -2.45 -19.95
C THR A 378 16.94 -1.93 -18.63
N LEU A 379 16.12 -0.90 -18.71
CA LEU A 379 15.20 -0.56 -17.63
C LEU A 379 14.29 -1.77 -17.33
N PRO A 380 13.93 -1.98 -16.06
CA PRO A 380 12.95 -2.99 -15.67
C PRO A 380 11.57 -2.62 -16.20
N MET A 381 10.90 -3.57 -16.86
CA MET A 381 9.64 -3.35 -17.58
C MET A 381 8.66 -4.50 -17.36
N ARG A 382 7.36 -4.18 -17.32
CA ARG A 382 6.28 -5.17 -17.18
C ARG A 382 6.16 -6.11 -18.39
N GLN A 383 6.34 -5.60 -19.61
CA GLN A 383 6.31 -6.42 -20.82
C GLN A 383 7.41 -7.49 -20.81
N LEU A 384 8.57 -7.18 -20.21
CA LEU A 384 9.64 -8.16 -20.01
C LEU A 384 9.30 -9.17 -18.91
N ALA A 385 8.43 -8.83 -17.96
CA ALA A 385 7.95 -9.77 -16.94
C ALA A 385 6.98 -10.81 -17.53
N GLU A 386 6.15 -10.41 -18.49
CA GLU A 386 5.33 -11.35 -19.27
C GLU A 386 6.21 -12.28 -20.10
N LEU A 387 7.25 -11.74 -20.74
CA LEU A 387 8.21 -12.55 -21.48
C LEU A 387 9.04 -13.48 -20.56
N TYR A 388 9.34 -13.06 -19.33
CA TYR A 388 10.02 -13.90 -18.35
C TYR A 388 9.27 -15.20 -18.08
N LYS A 389 7.95 -15.12 -17.90
CA LYS A 389 7.09 -16.29 -17.68
C LYS A 389 7.05 -17.23 -18.91
N GLN A 390 7.27 -16.67 -20.10
CA GLN A 390 7.31 -17.42 -21.35
C GLN A 390 8.66 -18.09 -21.62
N ALA A 391 9.75 -17.49 -21.13
CA ALA A 391 11.14 -17.92 -21.38
C ALA A 391 11.77 -18.72 -20.22
N TYR A 392 11.18 -18.67 -19.02
CA TYR A 392 11.68 -19.37 -17.83
C TYR A 392 10.56 -20.16 -17.15
N GLY A 393 10.85 -21.43 -16.84
CA GLY A 393 10.00 -22.36 -16.11
C GLY A 393 10.70 -22.93 -14.88
N PRO A 394 10.09 -23.90 -14.17
CA PRO A 394 10.64 -24.50 -12.96
C PRO A 394 12.02 -25.14 -13.15
N GLU A 395 12.29 -25.67 -14.35
CA GLU A 395 13.52 -26.39 -14.69
C GLU A 395 14.57 -25.51 -15.41
N GLY A 396 14.33 -24.20 -15.52
CA GLY A 396 15.25 -23.26 -16.16
C GLY A 396 14.67 -22.61 -17.42
N ARG A 397 15.50 -22.42 -18.46
CA ARG A 397 15.02 -21.83 -19.72
C ARG A 397 14.07 -22.79 -20.42
N GLN A 398 12.98 -22.24 -20.94
CA GLN A 398 11.98 -22.95 -21.74
C GLN A 398 11.55 -22.08 -22.92
N ILE A 399 10.78 -22.66 -23.85
CA ILE A 399 10.13 -21.88 -24.89
C ILE A 399 8.62 -22.15 -24.90
N SER A 400 7.83 -21.15 -24.48
CA SER A 400 6.36 -21.29 -24.55
C SER A 400 5.84 -21.28 -26.00
N GLU A 401 4.62 -21.79 -26.22
CA GLU A 401 3.95 -21.71 -27.53
C GLU A 401 3.81 -20.26 -28.02
N ALA A 402 3.48 -19.32 -27.12
CA ALA A 402 3.36 -17.91 -27.45
C ALA A 402 4.69 -17.31 -27.91
N MET A 403 5.81 -17.72 -27.29
CA MET A 403 7.14 -17.29 -27.67
C MET A 403 7.53 -17.87 -29.04
N LEU A 404 7.30 -19.16 -29.28
CA LEU A 404 7.55 -19.81 -30.58
C LEU A 404 6.79 -19.16 -31.73
N ALA A 405 5.48 -18.96 -31.55
CA ALA A 405 4.62 -18.38 -32.57
C ALA A 405 5.01 -16.94 -32.91
N ALA A 406 5.60 -16.21 -31.96
CA ALA A 406 6.06 -14.85 -32.15
C ALA A 406 7.39 -14.77 -32.92
N LEU A 407 8.20 -15.83 -33.01
CA LEU A 407 9.49 -15.78 -33.70
C LEU A 407 9.33 -15.57 -35.19
N ASP A 408 10.13 -14.66 -35.73
CA ASP A 408 10.33 -14.43 -37.16
C ASP A 408 11.83 -14.42 -37.55
N ALA A 409 12.10 -14.07 -38.82
CA ALA A 409 13.45 -14.02 -39.35
C ALA A 409 14.41 -13.04 -38.63
N ARG A 410 13.90 -11.95 -38.04
CA ARG A 410 14.70 -10.98 -37.27
C ARG A 410 15.19 -11.61 -35.97
N ALA A 411 14.32 -12.28 -35.23
CA ALA A 411 14.73 -12.98 -34.00
C ALA A 411 15.72 -14.11 -34.30
N VAL A 412 15.51 -14.88 -35.37
CA VAL A 412 16.44 -15.95 -35.76
C VAL A 412 17.79 -15.37 -36.19
N ALA A 413 17.80 -14.23 -36.90
CA ALA A 413 19.04 -13.55 -37.26
C ALA A 413 19.85 -13.10 -36.02
N VAL A 414 19.18 -12.54 -35.01
CA VAL A 414 19.82 -12.16 -33.74
C VAL A 414 20.35 -13.38 -33.00
N TRP A 415 19.56 -14.46 -32.92
CA TRP A 415 20.00 -15.71 -32.30
C TRP A 415 21.21 -16.32 -33.03
N TYR A 416 21.20 -16.33 -34.36
CA TYR A 416 22.34 -16.72 -35.19
C TYR A 416 23.55 -15.80 -35.00
N GLY A 417 23.31 -14.49 -34.85
CA GLY A 417 24.35 -13.52 -34.57
C GLY A 417 25.05 -13.80 -33.23
N ASP A 418 24.28 -14.22 -32.23
CA ASP A 418 24.77 -14.51 -30.88
C ASP A 418 25.56 -15.84 -30.87
N ASP A 419 24.89 -16.95 -31.21
CA ASP A 419 25.41 -18.32 -31.02
C ASP A 419 25.56 -19.13 -32.31
N GLY A 420 25.38 -18.50 -33.47
CA GLY A 420 25.54 -19.12 -34.78
C GLY A 420 27.00 -19.18 -35.23
N THR A 421 27.33 -20.24 -35.93
CA THR A 421 28.61 -20.44 -36.63
C THR A 421 28.37 -20.93 -38.05
N PHE A 422 29.29 -20.63 -38.94
CA PHE A 422 29.34 -21.16 -40.30
C PHE A 422 30.70 -21.79 -40.53
N SER A 423 30.69 -23.05 -40.97
CA SER A 423 31.90 -23.86 -41.14
C SER A 423 31.80 -24.76 -42.36
N GLY A 424 32.95 -25.30 -42.78
CA GLY A 424 33.08 -26.16 -43.96
C GLY A 424 33.78 -25.46 -45.13
N SER A 425 34.38 -26.26 -46.01
CA SER A 425 35.16 -25.75 -47.15
C SER A 425 34.24 -25.48 -48.34
N TYR A 426 33.62 -24.30 -48.34
CA TYR A 426 32.76 -23.82 -49.43
C TYR A 426 33.46 -23.91 -50.80
N GLU A 427 34.75 -23.52 -50.84
CA GLU A 427 35.59 -23.55 -52.05
C GLU A 427 35.75 -24.96 -52.64
N CYS A 428 35.62 -26.01 -51.82
CA CYS A 428 35.80 -27.39 -52.27
C CYS A 428 34.48 -28.08 -52.68
N TRP A 429 33.36 -27.74 -52.04
CA TRP A 429 32.12 -28.53 -52.15
C TRP A 429 30.88 -27.72 -52.56
N GLY A 430 30.96 -26.39 -52.62
CA GLY A 430 29.84 -25.52 -52.96
C GLY A 430 28.73 -25.46 -51.90
N HIS A 431 28.93 -26.07 -50.74
CA HIS A 431 27.99 -26.03 -49.62
C HIS A 431 28.71 -25.99 -48.27
N GLY A 432 28.17 -25.20 -47.33
CA GLY A 432 28.66 -25.09 -45.95
C GLY A 432 27.65 -25.59 -44.91
N LYS A 433 28.08 -25.59 -43.65
CA LYS A 433 27.25 -26.00 -42.49
C LYS A 433 27.06 -24.81 -41.56
N ALA A 434 25.80 -24.48 -41.28
CA ALA A 434 25.46 -23.53 -40.24
C ALA A 434 25.03 -24.28 -38.98
N GLU A 435 25.52 -23.86 -37.82
CA GLU A 435 25.18 -24.46 -36.54
C GLU A 435 24.84 -23.37 -35.53
N ILE A 436 23.72 -23.51 -34.82
CA ILE A 436 23.26 -22.55 -33.81
C ILE A 436 23.27 -23.22 -32.43
N GLY A 437 24.00 -22.64 -31.48
CA GLY A 437 24.03 -23.11 -30.10
C GLY A 437 22.68 -22.93 -29.39
N CYS A 438 22.26 -23.95 -28.63
CA CYS A 438 21.06 -23.90 -27.77
C CYS A 438 21.19 -24.82 -26.56
N VAL A 439 22.37 -24.86 -25.94
CA VAL A 439 22.71 -25.75 -24.82
C VAL A 439 21.70 -25.66 -23.67
N SER A 440 21.17 -24.46 -23.41
CA SER A 440 20.27 -24.18 -22.30
C SER A 440 18.83 -24.68 -22.49
N LEU A 441 18.46 -25.20 -23.66
CA LEU A 441 17.09 -25.65 -23.96
C LEU A 441 16.97 -27.17 -23.88
N SER A 442 15.78 -27.64 -23.48
CA SER A 442 15.43 -29.07 -23.48
C SER A 442 15.41 -29.63 -24.90
N MET A 443 15.55 -30.96 -25.06
CA MET A 443 15.43 -31.60 -26.38
C MET A 443 14.03 -31.39 -26.99
N ALA A 444 12.99 -31.37 -26.16
CA ALA A 444 11.62 -31.12 -26.62
C ALA A 444 11.46 -29.70 -27.18
N ASP A 445 12.03 -28.70 -26.52
CA ASP A 445 12.01 -27.31 -27.00
C ASP A 445 12.82 -27.12 -28.28
N LYS A 446 13.94 -27.85 -28.42
CA LYS A 446 14.74 -27.84 -29.66
C LYS A 446 13.97 -28.44 -30.84
N GLU A 447 13.20 -29.51 -30.64
CA GLU A 447 12.34 -30.07 -31.68
C GLU A 447 11.21 -29.13 -32.08
N ARG A 448 10.60 -28.44 -31.11
CA ARG A 448 9.57 -27.41 -31.40
C ARG A 448 10.16 -26.23 -32.16
N LEU A 449 11.37 -25.77 -31.79
CA LEU A 449 12.13 -24.77 -32.55
C LEU A 449 12.45 -25.26 -33.97
N ALA A 450 12.89 -26.51 -34.15
CA ALA A 450 13.19 -27.04 -35.47
C ALA A 450 11.97 -27.02 -36.40
N THR A 451 10.79 -27.39 -35.90
CA THR A 451 9.52 -27.27 -36.62
C THR A 451 9.21 -25.81 -36.96
N ARG A 452 9.38 -24.88 -36.00
CA ARG A 452 9.13 -23.46 -36.24
C ARG A 452 10.06 -22.87 -37.31
N LEU A 453 11.32 -23.25 -37.34
CA LEU A 453 12.28 -22.80 -38.36
C LEU A 453 11.93 -23.34 -39.75
N GLU A 454 11.40 -24.57 -39.82
CA GLU A 454 10.85 -25.15 -41.04
C GLU A 454 9.63 -24.36 -41.55
N GLU A 455 8.69 -24.01 -40.68
CA GLU A 455 7.52 -23.17 -41.01
C GLU A 455 7.91 -21.77 -41.52
N LEU A 456 8.99 -21.20 -40.99
CA LEU A 456 9.54 -19.92 -41.45
C LEU A 456 10.28 -20.03 -42.80
N GLY A 457 10.37 -21.23 -43.38
CA GLY A 457 11.03 -21.48 -44.65
C GLY A 457 12.56 -21.48 -44.55
N MET A 458 13.12 -21.72 -43.36
CA MET A 458 14.58 -21.80 -43.13
C MET A 458 15.12 -23.24 -43.24
N GLY A 459 14.22 -24.20 -43.49
CA GLY A 459 14.52 -25.63 -43.53
C GLY A 459 14.61 -26.25 -42.13
N ARG A 460 14.19 -27.50 -41.98
CA ARG A 460 14.25 -28.20 -40.69
C ARG A 460 15.69 -28.57 -40.33
N PRO A 461 16.27 -28.05 -39.23
CA PRO A 461 17.60 -28.46 -38.81
C PRO A 461 17.61 -29.88 -38.26
N THR A 462 18.79 -30.47 -38.22
CA THR A 462 19.04 -31.67 -37.43
C THR A 462 19.24 -31.26 -35.97
N VAL A 463 18.35 -31.70 -35.08
CA VAL A 463 18.43 -31.42 -33.64
C VAL A 463 19.55 -32.26 -33.01
N ARG A 464 20.44 -31.60 -32.27
CA ARG A 464 21.53 -32.21 -31.52
C ARG A 464 21.43 -31.84 -30.05
N GLU A 465 22.23 -32.53 -29.23
CA GLU A 465 22.26 -32.31 -27.77
C GLU A 465 22.55 -30.86 -27.39
N HIS A 466 23.38 -30.15 -28.16
CA HIS A 466 23.83 -28.79 -27.82
C HIS A 466 23.50 -27.73 -28.88
N SER A 467 22.96 -28.14 -30.03
CA SER A 467 22.86 -27.27 -31.20
C SER A 467 21.77 -27.70 -32.19
N LEU A 468 21.44 -26.78 -33.11
CA LEU A 468 20.68 -27.06 -34.32
C LEU A 468 21.61 -26.99 -35.53
N LEU A 469 21.76 -28.10 -36.25
CA LEU A 469 22.64 -28.18 -37.42
C LEU A 469 21.86 -28.07 -38.74
N PHE A 470 22.30 -27.14 -39.58
CA PHE A 470 21.89 -26.98 -40.96
C PHE A 470 23.02 -27.44 -41.89
N SER A 471 22.67 -28.18 -42.94
CA SER A 471 23.64 -28.70 -43.90
C SER A 471 23.10 -28.60 -45.32
N GLY A 472 24.00 -28.33 -46.28
CA GLY A 472 23.63 -28.27 -47.70
C GLY A 472 22.67 -27.12 -47.97
N GLU A 473 21.58 -27.40 -48.70
CA GLU A 473 20.54 -26.43 -49.06
C GLU A 473 19.87 -25.79 -47.83
N ARG A 474 19.79 -26.50 -46.70
CA ARG A 474 19.20 -25.95 -45.46
C ARG A 474 20.03 -24.81 -44.89
N THR A 475 21.35 -24.85 -45.04
CA THR A 475 22.23 -23.72 -44.64
C THR A 475 21.91 -22.49 -45.46
N ARG A 476 21.73 -22.67 -46.78
CA ARG A 476 21.39 -21.58 -47.70
C ARG A 476 20.02 -21.00 -47.41
N ALA A 477 18.99 -21.85 -47.21
CA ALA A 477 17.64 -21.42 -46.86
C ALA A 477 17.60 -20.60 -45.56
N LEU A 478 18.34 -21.02 -44.52
CA LEU A 478 18.51 -20.22 -43.30
C LEU A 478 19.16 -18.87 -43.62
N HIS A 479 20.34 -18.88 -44.26
CA HIS A 479 21.11 -17.67 -44.54
C HIS A 479 20.37 -16.66 -45.41
N GLU A 480 19.63 -17.10 -46.43
CA GLU A 480 18.81 -16.22 -47.28
C GLU A 480 17.72 -15.48 -46.49
N LYS A 481 17.17 -16.12 -45.45
CA LYS A 481 16.15 -15.51 -44.59
C LYS A 481 16.71 -14.54 -43.57
N ILE A 482 17.91 -14.80 -43.04
CA ILE A 482 18.49 -14.00 -41.94
C ILE A 482 19.48 -12.94 -42.40
N ALA A 483 20.10 -13.10 -43.58
CA ALA A 483 21.10 -12.17 -44.11
C ALA A 483 20.64 -10.70 -44.13
N PRO A 484 19.37 -10.39 -44.44
CA PRO A 484 18.91 -9.01 -44.45
C PRO A 484 18.86 -8.34 -43.07
N TYR A 485 18.91 -9.13 -41.98
CA TYR A 485 18.77 -8.66 -40.60
C TYR A 485 20.04 -8.90 -39.74
N LEU A 486 21.07 -9.53 -40.30
CA LEU A 486 22.31 -9.81 -39.57
C LEU A 486 23.25 -8.60 -39.65
N HIS A 487 23.65 -8.07 -38.50
CA HIS A 487 24.50 -6.89 -38.44
C HIS A 487 25.83 -7.08 -39.20
N PRO A 488 26.33 -6.08 -39.96
CA PRO A 488 27.48 -6.24 -40.86
C PRO A 488 28.78 -6.72 -40.21
N SER A 489 28.97 -6.43 -38.91
CA SER A 489 30.13 -6.94 -38.16
C SER A 489 30.15 -8.46 -38.01
N LEU A 490 29.04 -9.14 -38.31
CA LEU A 490 28.86 -10.58 -38.23
C LEU A 490 28.70 -11.24 -39.60
N ASP A 491 28.88 -10.51 -40.71
CA ASP A 491 28.77 -11.03 -42.07
C ASP A 491 29.66 -12.23 -42.35
N TYR A 492 30.80 -12.35 -41.65
CA TYR A 492 31.69 -13.50 -41.74
C TYR A 492 31.00 -14.82 -41.34
N LYS A 493 29.91 -14.77 -40.57
CA LYS A 493 29.06 -15.91 -40.20
C LYS A 493 28.10 -16.33 -41.31
N LEU A 494 27.93 -15.54 -42.38
CA LEU A 494 27.10 -15.90 -43.52
C LEU A 494 27.90 -16.55 -44.63
N HIS A 495 27.17 -17.27 -45.47
CA HIS A 495 27.63 -17.71 -46.78
C HIS A 495 28.18 -16.51 -47.57
N PRO A 496 29.35 -16.63 -48.25
CA PRO A 496 29.98 -15.52 -48.97
C PRO A 496 29.03 -14.74 -49.90
N ASP A 497 28.23 -15.45 -50.70
CA ASP A 497 27.28 -14.86 -51.66
C ASP A 497 26.12 -14.08 -51.03
N LEU A 498 25.91 -14.22 -49.71
CA LEU A 498 24.78 -13.62 -48.99
C LEU A 498 25.21 -12.50 -48.04
N ARG A 499 26.50 -12.11 -48.06
CA ARG A 499 27.03 -11.01 -47.24
C ARG A 499 26.61 -9.65 -47.78
N GLY A 500 26.58 -8.63 -46.92
CA GLY A 500 26.26 -7.26 -47.32
C GLY A 500 24.79 -6.99 -47.65
N GLN A 501 23.87 -7.86 -47.23
CA GLN A 501 22.42 -7.70 -47.48
C GLN A 501 21.67 -6.97 -46.35
N PHE A 502 22.38 -6.59 -45.29
CA PHE A 502 21.82 -5.88 -44.15
C PHE A 502 21.21 -4.52 -44.57
N HIS A 503 19.99 -4.24 -44.12
CA HIS A 503 19.27 -3.00 -44.43
C HIS A 503 18.64 -2.34 -43.20
#